data_AF-A0A7Y2H9I3-F1
#
_entry.id   AF-A0A7Y2H9I3-F1
#
_cell.length_a   1.000
_cell.length_b   1.000
_cell.length_c   1.000
_cell.angle_alpha   90.00
_cell.angle_beta   90.00
_cell.angle_gamma   90.00
#
_symmetry.space_group_name_H-M   'P 1'
#
loop_
_entity.id
_entity.type
_entity.pdbx_description
1 polymer ?
#
loop_
_entity_poly.entity_id
_entity_poly.type
_entity_poly.pdbx_seq_one_letter_code
_entity_poly.pdbx_strand_id
1 'polypeptide(L)'
;MKYLSIFIFLILNPALIGQSSKNNLPFGKQTPFIIQKLTDPILLDGRLNEACWQVAEELKEFTQYFPSDSLKALGSTKMYMCYDDEALYVAA
;
A
#
# COMPACT_ATOMS: atom_id res chain seq x y z
N MET A 1 44.83 29.65 -26.42
CA MET A 1 44.39 30.23 -25.14
C MET A 1 42.92 30.66 -25.08
N LYS A 2 42.10 30.57 -26.15
CA LYS A 2 40.69 31.02 -26.13
C LYS A 2 39.66 29.88 -25.98
N TYR A 3 40.03 28.66 -26.38
CA TYR A 3 39.20 27.44 -26.22
C TYR A 3 39.51 26.63 -24.96
N LEU A 4 40.60 26.98 -24.24
CA LEU A 4 41.01 26.28 -23.03
C LEU A 4 39.98 26.48 -21.90
N SER A 5 39.34 27.65 -21.82
CA SER A 5 38.29 27.95 -20.82
C SER A 5 36.96 27.24 -21.08
N ILE A 6 36.64 26.86 -22.33
CA ILE A 6 35.40 26.16 -22.66
C ILE A 6 35.48 24.68 -22.23
N PHE A 7 36.65 24.07 -22.32
CA PHE A 7 36.86 22.68 -21.94
C PHE A 7 36.75 22.47 -20.41
N ILE A 8 37.12 23.47 -19.62
CA ILE A 8 37.09 23.42 -18.16
C ILE A 8 35.66 23.49 -17.61
N PHE A 9 34.74 24.14 -18.34
CA PHE A 9 33.33 24.23 -17.94
C PHE A 9 32.55 22.92 -18.18
N LEU A 10 33.02 22.06 -19.10
CA LEU A 10 32.38 20.76 -19.37
C LEU A 10 32.75 19.66 -18.36
N ILE A 11 33.88 19.81 -17.66
CA ILE A 11 34.40 18.80 -16.71
C ILE A 11 33.91 19.08 -15.27
N LEU A 12 33.41 20.29 -14.98
CA LEU A 12 33.01 20.72 -13.64
C LEU A 12 31.54 20.42 -13.27
N ASN A 13 30.89 19.48 -13.95
CA ASN A 13 29.49 19.12 -13.68
C ASN A 13 29.30 17.67 -13.19
N PRO A 14 29.98 17.18 -12.12
CA PRO A 14 29.59 15.93 -11.49
C PRO A 14 28.50 16.21 -10.44
N ALA A 15 27.31 16.64 -10.86
CA ALA A 15 26.16 16.75 -9.93
C ALA A 15 24.79 16.50 -10.57
N LEU A 16 24.75 16.01 -11.81
CA LEU A 16 23.59 15.26 -12.32
C LEU A 16 23.75 13.76 -12.01
N ILE A 17 24.24 13.43 -10.80
CA ILE A 17 23.79 12.19 -10.20
C ILE A 17 22.37 12.51 -9.77
N GLY A 18 21.40 12.19 -10.63
CA GLY A 18 20.00 12.18 -10.23
C GLY A 18 19.93 11.34 -8.96
N GLN A 19 19.77 12.00 -7.81
CA GLN A 19 19.40 11.33 -6.60
C GLN A 19 17.98 10.86 -6.85
N SER A 20 17.85 9.68 -7.46
CA SER A 20 16.73 8.83 -7.17
C SER A 20 16.86 8.58 -5.68
N SER A 21 16.17 9.42 -4.90
CA SER A 21 15.77 9.06 -3.56
C SER A 21 15.16 7.69 -3.76
N LYS A 22 15.87 6.63 -3.37
CA LYS A 22 15.18 5.39 -3.01
C LYS A 22 14.17 5.90 -2.03
N ASN A 23 12.91 5.97 -2.46
CA ASN A 23 11.81 6.26 -1.58
C ASN A 23 11.85 5.14 -0.56
N ASN A 24 12.61 5.35 0.51
CA ASN A 24 12.34 4.77 1.79
C ASN A 24 11.00 5.41 2.13
N LEU A 25 9.94 4.83 1.57
CA LEU A 25 8.59 5.11 1.97
C LEU A 25 8.65 5.13 3.50
N PRO A 26 8.25 6.22 4.16
CA PRO A 26 8.30 6.31 5.62
C PRO A 26 7.46 5.19 6.27
N PHE A 27 6.64 4.52 5.47
CA PHE A 27 5.94 3.30 5.75
C PHE A 27 6.80 2.11 5.31
N GLY A 28 7.38 1.39 6.28
CA GLY A 28 8.18 0.19 6.04
C GLY A 28 7.49 -0.75 5.04
N LYS A 29 8.30 -1.40 4.19
CA LYS A 29 7.91 -2.36 3.14
C LYS A 29 6.49 -2.92 3.31
N GLN A 30 5.50 -2.25 2.75
CA GLN A 30 4.11 -2.68 2.81
C GLN A 30 3.98 -3.91 1.90
N THR A 31 3.77 -5.07 2.51
CA THR A 31 3.44 -6.28 1.75
C THR A 31 2.06 -6.10 1.14
N PRO A 32 1.88 -6.37 -0.16
CA PRO A 32 0.55 -6.31 -0.75
C PRO A 32 -0.39 -7.28 -0.04
N PHE A 33 -1.58 -6.82 0.28
CA PHE A 33 -2.65 -7.66 0.81
C PHE A 33 -3.35 -8.35 -0.37
N ILE A 34 -3.42 -9.68 -0.33
CA ILE A 34 -3.98 -10.48 -1.41
C ILE A 34 -5.39 -10.91 -1.02
N ILE A 35 -6.36 -10.59 -1.87
CA ILE A 35 -7.77 -10.92 -1.65
C ILE A 35 -8.23 -11.98 -2.65
N GLN A 36 -9.20 -12.79 -2.26
CA GLN A 36 -9.67 -13.92 -3.05
C GLN A 36 -10.86 -13.55 -3.94
N LYS A 37 -10.88 -14.14 -5.15
CA LYS A 37 -12.05 -14.07 -6.03
C LYS A 37 -13.13 -15.01 -5.51
N LEU A 38 -14.39 -14.60 -5.58
CA LEU A 38 -15.54 -15.40 -5.17
C LEU A 38 -15.69 -16.66 -6.04
N THR A 39 -16.03 -17.77 -5.39
CA THR A 39 -16.47 -19.01 -6.04
C THR A 39 -17.99 -19.11 -6.12
N ASP A 40 -18.68 -18.42 -5.20
CA ASP A 40 -20.12 -18.46 -5.01
C ASP A 40 -20.65 -17.03 -4.73
N PRO A 41 -21.93 -16.74 -5.05
CA PRO A 41 -22.52 -15.43 -4.77
C PRO A 41 -22.54 -15.09 -3.28
N ILE A 42 -22.37 -13.81 -2.96
CA ILE A 42 -22.55 -13.27 -1.60
C ILE A 42 -23.98 -12.74 -1.44
N LEU A 43 -24.60 -13.02 -0.29
CA LEU A 43 -25.81 -12.34 0.15
C LEU A 43 -25.45 -11.16 1.06
N LEU A 44 -25.90 -9.95 0.72
CA LEU A 44 -25.61 -8.75 1.53
C LEU A 44 -26.61 -8.60 2.68
N ASP A 45 -26.54 -9.48 3.68
CA ASP A 45 -27.42 -9.48 4.86
C ASP A 45 -26.70 -9.11 6.18
N GLY A 46 -25.40 -8.84 6.12
CA GLY A 46 -24.57 -8.52 7.28
C GLY A 46 -24.12 -9.73 8.10
N ARG A 47 -24.38 -10.95 7.65
CA ARG A 47 -23.84 -12.19 8.22
C ARG A 47 -22.62 -12.61 7.43
N LEU A 48 -21.62 -13.17 8.12
CA LEU A 48 -20.36 -13.63 7.51
C LEU A 48 -20.32 -15.16 7.48
N ASN A 49 -21.33 -15.79 6.89
CA ASN A 49 -21.47 -17.25 6.85
C ASN A 49 -21.14 -17.85 5.47
N GLU A 50 -20.87 -17.04 4.45
CA GLU A 50 -20.38 -17.49 3.15
C GLU A 50 -18.97 -18.06 3.21
N ALA A 51 -18.67 -18.98 2.29
CA ALA A 51 -17.38 -19.67 2.22
C ALA A 51 -16.20 -18.72 2.04
N CYS A 52 -16.37 -17.63 1.28
CA CYS A 52 -15.31 -16.66 1.04
C CYS A 52 -14.78 -16.03 2.35
N TRP A 53 -15.66 -15.71 3.30
CA TRP A 53 -15.28 -15.12 4.59
C TRP A 53 -14.51 -16.08 5.49
N GLN A 54 -14.78 -17.38 5.37
CA GLN A 54 -14.10 -18.40 6.18
C GLN A 54 -12.65 -18.64 5.74
N VAL A 55 -12.32 -18.31 4.48
CA VAL A 55 -10.98 -18.52 3.91
C VAL A 55 -10.22 -17.21 3.62
N ALA A 56 -10.89 -16.06 3.72
CA ALA A 56 -10.28 -14.76 3.52
C ALA A 56 -9.24 -14.47 4.61
N GLU A 57 -8.15 -13.81 4.23
CA GLU A 57 -7.15 -13.33 5.18
C GLU A 57 -7.77 -12.25 6.10
N GLU A 58 -7.53 -12.37 7.40
CA GLU A 58 -7.97 -11.40 8.41
C GLU A 58 -7.03 -10.19 8.40
N LEU A 59 -7.54 -9.02 8.02
CA LEU A 59 -6.84 -7.75 8.12
C LEU A 59 -7.09 -7.13 9.50
N LYS A 60 -6.02 -6.83 10.23
CA LYS A 60 -6.05 -6.35 11.62
C LYS A 60 -4.88 -5.40 11.89
N GLU A 61 -4.73 -4.98 13.15
CA GLU A 61 -3.63 -4.11 13.62
C GLU A 61 -3.61 -2.75 12.91
N PHE A 62 -4.79 -2.16 12.75
CA PHE A 62 -4.93 -0.84 12.14
C PHE A 62 -4.19 0.23 12.94
N THR A 63 -3.67 1.22 12.22
CA THR A 63 -3.06 2.42 12.80
C THR A 63 -4.09 3.53 12.84
N GLN A 64 -4.13 4.30 13.93
CA GLN A 64 -4.96 5.48 14.04
C GLN A 64 -4.51 6.52 13.01
N TYR A 65 -5.42 7.28 12.40
CA TYR A 65 -5.03 8.35 11.47
C TYR A 65 -4.80 9.69 12.20
N PHE A 66 -5.69 10.07 13.11
CA PHE A 66 -5.58 11.27 13.96
C PHE A 66 -5.96 10.94 15.42
N PRO A 67 -5.38 11.62 16.43
CA PRO A 67 -4.44 12.75 16.34
C PRO A 67 -2.98 12.39 16.04
N SER A 68 -2.62 11.11 16.04
CA SER A 68 -1.27 10.63 15.66
C SER A 68 -1.38 9.37 14.82
N ASP A 69 -0.66 9.37 13.69
CA ASP A 69 -0.55 8.30 12.69
C ASP A 69 0.52 7.24 13.02
N SER A 70 1.10 7.35 14.21
CA SER A 70 2.14 6.44 14.72
C SER A 70 1.60 5.50 15.80
N LEU A 71 0.33 5.64 16.18
CA LEU A 71 -0.31 4.87 17.25
C LEU A 71 -1.23 3.80 16.67
N LYS A 72 -1.28 2.63 17.32
CA LYS A 72 -2.29 1.61 17.01
C LYS A 72 -3.69 2.18 17.25
N ALA A 73 -4.63 1.81 16.39
CA ALA A 73 -6.03 2.09 16.59
C ALA A 73 -6.52 1.40 17.87
N LEU A 74 -7.40 2.09 18.60
CA LEU A 74 -7.98 1.55 19.85
C LEU A 74 -9.01 0.44 19.58
N GLY A 75 -9.66 0.48 18.40
CA GLY A 75 -10.62 -0.52 17.98
C GLY A 75 -9.94 -1.82 17.56
N SER A 76 -10.43 -2.96 18.08
CA SER A 76 -10.01 -4.30 17.67
C SER A 76 -10.77 -4.78 16.43
N THR A 77 -10.90 -3.92 15.41
CA THR A 77 -11.60 -4.23 14.17
C THR A 77 -10.85 -5.31 13.39
N LYS A 78 -11.59 -6.24 12.79
CA LYS A 78 -11.08 -7.27 11.90
C LYS A 78 -11.79 -7.12 10.57
N MET A 79 -11.04 -6.89 9.50
CA MET A 79 -11.62 -6.75 8.17
C MET A 79 -11.33 -7.96 7.30
N TYR A 80 -12.26 -8.24 6.40
CA TYR A 80 -12.13 -9.26 5.37
C TYR A 80 -12.52 -8.64 4.02
N MET A 81 -11.88 -9.09 2.95
CA MET A 81 -12.14 -8.57 1.61
C MET A 81 -12.13 -9.71 0.59
N CYS A 82 -13.08 -9.66 -0.35
CA CYS A 82 -13.24 -10.61 -1.45
C CYS A 82 -13.73 -9.84 -2.68
N TYR A 83 -13.64 -10.41 -3.88
CA TYR A 83 -14.11 -9.73 -5.09
C TYR A 83 -14.69 -10.68 -6.13
N ASP A 84 -15.52 -10.18 -7.03
CA ASP A 84 -15.90 -10.84 -8.28
C ASP A 84 -15.64 -9.91 -9.47
N ASP A 85 -16.22 -10.19 -10.63
CA ASP A 85 -16.02 -9.36 -11.83
C ASP A 85 -16.78 -8.03 -11.80
N GLU A 86 -17.70 -7.85 -10.84
CA GLU A 86 -18.58 -6.68 -10.74
C GLU A 86 -18.24 -5.80 -9.54
N ALA A 87 -17.84 -6.39 -8.41
CA ALA A 87 -17.70 -5.69 -7.15
C ALA A 87 -16.53 -6.17 -6.27
N LEU A 88 -16.10 -5.26 -5.39
CA LEU A 88 -15.26 -5.52 -4.22
C LEU A 88 -16.14 -5.57 -2.98
N TYR A 89 -16.06 -6.65 -2.23
CA TYR A 89 -16.82 -6.88 -1.00
C TYR A 89 -15.93 -6.67 0.21
N VAL A 90 -16.45 -6.01 1.24
CA VAL A 90 -15.73 -5.67 2.46
C VAL A 90 -16.61 -6.00 3.67
N ALA A 91 -16.03 -6.73 4.62
CA ALA A 91 -16.63 -7.06 5.91
C ALA A 91 -15.74 -6.57 7.06
N ALA A 92 -16.34 -6.20 8.21
CA ALA A 92 -15.65 -5.65 9.38
C ALA A 92 -16.37 -5.97 10.69
#